data_AF-A0A918VR09-F1
#
_entry.id   AF-A0A918VR09-F1
#
_cell.length_a   1.000
_cell.length_b   1.000
_cell.length_c   1.000
_cell.angle_alpha   90.00
_cell.angle_beta   90.00
_cell.angle_gamma   90.00
#
_symmetry.space_group_name_H-M   'P 1'
#
loop_
_entity.id
_entity.type
_entity.pdbx_description
1 polymer ?
#
loop_
_entity_poly.entity_id
_entity_poly.type
_entity_poly.pdbx_seq_one_letter_code
_entity_poly.pdbx_strand_id
1 'polypeptide(L)' 'MGEAIGIYLPWLLSAITIYMTILAGNKARHAWLIGLGNQALWLVFIITTETWGLLPMNLALWTVYARNHLKWSRA' A
#
# COMPACT_ATOMS: atom_id res chain seq x y z
N MET A 1 4.98 14.79 18.39
CA MET A 1 4.75 13.41 17.90
C MET A 1 4.20 13.37 16.46
N GLY A 2 3.33 14.30 16.02
CA GLY A 2 2.83 14.31 14.63
C GLY A 2 3.86 14.62 13.54
N GLU A 3 4.91 15.39 13.84
CA GLU A 3 5.91 15.84 12.87
C GLU A 3 6.77 14.70 12.30
N ALA A 4 7.23 13.78 13.17
CA ALA A 4 7.99 12.61 12.76
C ALA A 4 7.16 11.65 11.89
N ILE A 5 5.85 11.56 12.14
CA ILE A 5 4.93 10.74 11.34
C ILE A 5 4.74 11.39 9.96
N GLY A 6 4.53 12.70 9.89
CA GLY A 6 4.41 13.44 8.63
C GLY A 6 5.67 13.36 7.76
N ILE A 7 6.86 13.32 8.39
CA ILE A 7 8.13 13.28 7.68
C ILE A 7 8.55 11.86 7.34
N TYR A 8 8.66 10.96 8.31
CA TYR A 8 9.29 9.64 8.09
C TYR A 8 8.33 8.57 7.57
N LEU A 9 7.04 8.64 7.89
CA LEU A 9 6.08 7.62 7.49
C LEU A 9 5.92 7.54 5.95
N PRO A 10 5.86 8.65 5.19
CA PRO A 10 5.83 8.60 3.73
C PRO A 10 7.08 7.96 3.10
N TRP A 11 8.28 8.17 3.67
CA TRP A 11 9.51 7.51 3.21
C TRP A 11 9.46 6.01 3.44
N LEU A 12 8.99 5.58 4.62
CA LEU A 12 8.81 4.17 4.94
C LEU A 12 7.78 3.51 4.00
N LEU A 13 6.63 4.16 3.83
CA LEU A 13 5.57 3.73 2.90
C LEU A 13 6.07 3.65 1.46
N SER A 14 6.88 4.61 1.02
CA SER A 14 7.47 4.61 -0.33
C SER A 14 8.45 3.46 -0.51
N ALA A 15 9.33 3.22 0.47
CA ALA A 15 10.25 2.09 0.45
C ALA A 15 9.51 0.74 0.38
N ILE A 16 8.42 0.57 1.15
CA ILE A 16 7.56 -0.62 1.09
C ILE A 16 6.89 -0.74 -0.29
N THR A 17 6.42 0.37 -0.85
CA THR A 17 5.80 0.39 -2.19
C THR A 17 6.80 -0.03 -3.28
N ILE A 18 8.04 0.44 -3.21
CA ILE A 18 9.11 0.05 -4.15
C ILE A 18 9.43 -1.44 -4.00
N TYR A 19 9.63 -1.90 -2.77
CA TYR A 19 9.89 -3.32 -2.49
C TYR A 19 8.77 -4.22 -3.03
N MET A 20 7.52 -3.81 -2.80
CA MET A 20 6.35 -4.51 -3.32
C MET A 20 6.31 -4.53 -4.85
N THR A 21 6.64 -3.42 -5.51
CA THR A 21 6.65 -3.31 -6.98
C THR A 21 7.68 -4.27 -7.59
N ILE A 22 8.86 -4.36 -6.99
CA ILE A 22 9.90 -5.33 -7.39
C ILE A 22 9.38 -6.76 -7.21
N LEU A 23 8.74 -7.04 -6.08
CA LEU A 23 8.23 -8.37 -5.76
C LEU A 23 7.05 -8.79 -6.66
N ALA A 24 6.20 -7.84 -7.05
CA ALA A 24 5.12 -8.04 -8.01
C ALA A 24 5.66 -8.32 -9.42
N GLY A 25 6.75 -7.65 -9.83
CA GLY A 25 7.48 -7.96 -11.06
C GLY A 25 8.03 -9.39 -11.08
N ASN A 26 8.40 -9.92 -9.91
CA ASN A 26 8.94 -11.27 -9.74
C ASN A 26 7.84 -12.36 -9.64
N LYS A 27 6.56 -12.04 -9.92
CA LYS A 27 5.38 -12.93 -9.82
C LYS A 27 5.23 -13.65 -8.47
N ALA A 28 5.82 -13.15 -7.40
CA ALA A 28 5.73 -13.81 -6.10
C ALA A 28 4.30 -13.65 -5.57
N ARG A 29 3.63 -14.77 -5.26
CA ARG A 29 2.25 -14.77 -4.73
C ARG A 29 2.11 -13.84 -3.53
N HIS A 30 3.12 -13.78 -2.65
CA HIS A 30 3.16 -12.94 -1.44
C HIS A 30 3.22 -11.43 -1.69
N ALA A 31 3.52 -10.96 -2.92
CA ALA A 31 3.58 -9.54 -3.23
C ALA A 31 2.26 -8.83 -2.92
N TRP A 32 1.12 -9.50 -3.14
CA TRP A 32 -0.21 -8.94 -2.85
C TRP A 32 -0.41 -8.64 -1.36
N LEU A 33 -0.02 -9.55 -0.46
CA LEU A 33 -0.19 -9.39 1.00
C LEU A 33 0.56 -8.16 1.48
N ILE A 34 1.77 -7.96 0.97
CA ILE A 34 2.61 -6.82 1.29
C ILE A 34 1.98 -5.52 0.77
N GLY A 35 1.41 -5.52 -0.43
CA GLY A 35 0.70 -4.36 -0.96
C GLY A 35 -0.57 -4.00 -0.20
N LEU A 36 -1.32 -5.01 0.23
CA LEU A 36 -2.54 -4.83 1.01
C LEU A 36 -2.22 -4.31 2.42
N GLY A 37 -1.14 -4.80 3.04
CA GLY A 37 -0.59 -4.25 4.28
C GLY A 37 -0.07 -2.82 4.13
N ASN A 38 0.59 -2.51 3.00
CA ASN A 38 1.03 -1.15 2.70
C ASN A 38 -0.15 -0.18 2.53
N GLN A 39 -1.25 -0.61 1.92
CA GLN A 39 -2.46 0.22 1.83
C GLN A 39 -3.17 0.43 3.16
N ALA A 40 -3.12 -0.55 4.08
CA ALA A 40 -3.57 -0.35 5.44
C ALA A 40 -2.73 0.72 6.17
N LEU A 41 -1.40 0.70 5.98
CA LEU A 41 -0.51 1.73 6.53
C LEU A 41 -0.77 3.12 5.91
N TRP A 42 -1.02 3.20 4.60
CA TRP A 42 -1.45 4.44 3.95
C TRP A 42 -2.80 4.94 4.47
N LEU A 43 -3.74 4.05 4.80
CA LEU A 43 -5.02 4.44 5.37
C LEU A 43 -4.86 5.08 6.75
N VAL A 44 -4.02 4.47 7.60
CA VAL A 44 -3.68 5.03 8.92
C VAL A 44 -3.05 6.41 8.75
N PHE A 45 -2.09 6.55 7.83
CA PHE A 45 -1.49 7.85 7.53
C PHE A 45 -2.56 8.89 7.17
N ILE A 46 -3.39 8.60 6.17
CA ILE A 46 -4.43 9.52 5.66
C ILE A 46 -5.36 10.00 6.78
N ILE A 47 -5.78 9.10 7.67
CA ILE A 47 -6.64 9.43 8.81
C ILE A 47 -5.87 10.31 9.81
N THR A 48 -4.61 9.98 10.11
CA THR A 48 -3.79 10.74 11.08
C THR A 48 -3.35 12.11 10.59
N THR A 49 -3.19 12.30 9.28
CA THR A 49 -2.72 13.55 8.66
C THR A 49 -3.83 14.30 7.93
N GLU A 50 -5.08 13.83 8.06
CA GLU A 50 -6.27 14.39 7.40
C GLU A 50 -6.08 14.64 5.90
N THR A 51 -5.27 13.79 5.24
CA THR A 51 -4.88 13.97 3.84
C THR A 51 -5.87 13.28 2.91
N TRP A 52 -7.13 13.73 2.97
CA TRP A 52 -8.28 13.13 2.27
C TRP A 52 -8.10 13.02 0.75
N GLY A 53 -7.23 13.83 0.14
CA GLY A 53 -6.90 13.76 -1.29
C GLY A 53 -6.26 12.44 -1.73
N LEU A 54 -5.63 11.70 -0.81
CA LEU A 54 -4.99 10.39 -1.10
C LEU A 54 -5.94 9.20 -0.89
N LEU A 55 -7.12 9.42 -0.30
CA LEU A 55 -8.09 8.38 0.01
C LEU A 55 -8.66 7.68 -1.24
N PRO A 56 -9.04 8.41 -2.31
CA PRO A 56 -9.48 7.78 -3.56
C PRO A 56 -8.39 6.88 -4.18
N MET A 57 -7.14 7.33 -4.16
CA MET A 57 -6.00 6.54 -4.65
C MET A 57 -5.81 5.26 -3.83
N ASN A 58 -5.84 5.39 -2.50
CA ASN A 58 -5.69 4.26 -1.59
C ASN A 58 -6.78 3.19 -1.83
N LEU A 59 -8.05 3.61 -1.91
CA LEU A 59 -9.19 2.72 -2.20
C LEU A 59 -9.08 2.02 -3.56
N ALA A 60 -8.65 2.74 -4.60
CA ALA A 60 -8.46 2.18 -5.92
C ALA A 60 -7.39 1.08 -5.90
N LEU A 61 -6.23 1.35 -5.28
CA LEU A 61 -5.15 0.37 -5.17
C LEU A 61 -5.52 -0.82 -4.29
N TRP A 62 -6.29 -0.59 -3.23
CA TRP A 62 -6.81 -1.66 -2.38
C TRP A 62 -7.70 -2.62 -3.16
N THR A 63 -8.59 -2.07 -4.00
CA THR A 63 -9.46 -2.85 -4.90
C THR A 63 -8.65 -3.60 -5.96
N VAL A 64 -7.65 -2.96 -6.58
CA VAL A 64 -6.79 -3.60 -7.58
C VAL A 64 -6.00 -4.76 -6.98
N TYR A 65 -5.38 -4.58 -5.81
CA TYR A 65 -4.63 -5.65 -5.16
C TYR A 65 -5.53 -6.80 -4.68
N ALA A 66 -6.72 -6.51 -4.15
CA ALA A 66 -7.70 -7.53 -3.79
C ALA A 66 -8.17 -8.34 -5.01
N ARG A 67 -8.43 -7.68 -6.15
CA ARG A 67 -8.78 -8.35 -7.41
C ARG A 67 -7.61 -9.15 -7.99
N ASN A 68 -6.38 -8.64 -7.86
CA ASN A 68 -5.20 -9.33 -8.38
C ASN A 68 -4.89 -10.61 -7.59
N HIS A 69 -5.14 -10.61 -6.27
CA HIS A 69 -5.10 -11.82 -5.45
C HIS A 69 -6.06 -12.91 -5.96
N LEU A 70 -7.32 -12.56 -6.24
CA LEU A 70 -8.31 -13.51 -6.74
C LEU A 70 -7.93 -14.06 -8.13
N LYS A 71 -7.30 -13.25 -8.99
CA LYS A 71 -6.80 -13.71 -10.29
C LYS A 71 -5.60 -14.65 -10.17
N TRP A 72 -4.66 -14.39 -9.27
CA TRP A 72 -3.44 -15.19 -9.10
C TRP A 72 -3.60 -16.41 -8.17
N SER A 73 -4.68 -16.47 -7.38
CA SER A 73 -5.06 -17.68 -6.65
C SER A 73 -5.70 -18.76 -7.54
N ARG A 74 -6.17 -18.37 -8.73
CA ARG A 74 -6.86 -19.25 -9.69
C ARG A 74 -5.96 -19.77 -10.84
N ALA A 75 -4.69 -19.37 -10.87
CA ALA A 75 -3.66 -19.94 -11.73
C ALA A 75 -2.84 -20.95 -10.92
#